data_AF-A0A1M7P3A3-F1
#
_entry.id   AF-A0A1M7P3A3-F1
#
_cell.length_a   1.000
_cell.length_b   1.000
_cell.length_c   1.000
_cell.angle_alpha   90.00
_cell.angle_beta   90.00
_cell.angle_gamma   90.00
#
_symmetry.space_group_name_H-M   'P 1'
#
loop_
_entity.id
_entity.type
_entity.pdbx_description
1 polymer ?
#
loop_
_entity_poly.entity_id
_entity_poly.type
_entity_poly.pdbx_seq_one_letter_code
_entity_poly.pdbx_strand_id
1 'polypeptide(L)'
;MVDIETARQVALSLKGTVEQDHFGMPSFRVNKRIFSTLWVKEHRMMVKLSPIDQSVFNSFDPAIFYPVPNKWGLKGATFIELDKVRSDMLNDALTLAWEKVK
;
A
#
# COMPACT_ATOMS: atom_id res chain seq x y z
N MET A 1 -15.24 0.83 4.25
CA MET A 1 -14.31 -0.03 3.49
C MET A 1 -14.08 0.63 2.14
N VAL A 2 -12.97 0.34 1.48
CA VAL A 2 -12.48 1.15 0.37
C VAL A 2 -12.60 0.36 -0.92
N ASP A 3 -13.16 0.95 -1.98
CA ASP A 3 -13.18 0.33 -3.31
C ASP A 3 -11.89 0.63 -4.09
N ILE A 4 -11.70 -0.03 -5.23
CA ILE A 4 -10.52 0.12 -6.09
C ILE A 4 -10.28 1.59 -6.50
N GLU A 5 -11.35 2.32 -6.83
CA GLU A 5 -11.22 3.69 -7.31
C GLU A 5 -10.84 4.63 -6.17
N THR A 6 -11.47 4.50 -5.01
CA THR A 6 -11.13 5.27 -3.82
C THR A 6 -9.69 4.98 -3.39
N ALA A 7 -9.27 3.71 -3.39
CA ALA A 7 -7.88 3.33 -3.08
C ALA A 7 -6.86 3.97 -4.03
N ARG A 8 -7.19 4.00 -5.34
CA ARG A 8 -6.41 4.71 -6.36
C ARG A 8 -6.34 6.21 -6.06
N GLN A 9 -7.46 6.86 -5.78
CA GLN A 9 -7.52 8.30 -5.50
C GLN A 9 -6.73 8.68 -4.25
N VAL A 10 -6.79 7.88 -3.18
CA VAL A 10 -6.00 8.11 -1.96
C VAL A 10 -4.50 8.08 -2.29
N ALA A 11 -4.02 7.08 -3.04
CA ALA A 11 -2.62 7.01 -3.45
C ALA A 11 -2.20 8.21 -4.32
N LEU A 12 -3.04 8.62 -5.27
CA LEU A 12 -2.77 9.74 -6.17
C LEU A 12 -2.83 11.12 -5.49
N SER A 13 -3.53 11.23 -4.35
CA SER A 13 -3.59 12.49 -3.58
C SER A 13 -2.26 12.88 -2.94
N LEU A 14 -1.33 11.93 -2.79
CA LEU A 14 0.00 12.18 -2.25
C LEU A 14 0.86 12.96 -3.25
N LYS A 15 1.44 14.07 -2.81
CA LYS A 15 2.15 15.03 -3.67
C LYS A 15 3.22 14.35 -4.54
N GLY A 16 3.17 14.62 -5.84
CA GLY A 16 4.14 14.11 -6.80
C GLY A 16 3.99 12.62 -7.12
N THR A 17 2.89 12.00 -6.70
CA THR A 17 2.58 10.63 -7.06
C THR A 17 2.08 10.54 -8.49
N VAL A 18 2.57 9.55 -9.22
CA VAL A 18 2.08 9.16 -10.55
C VAL A 18 1.69 7.69 -10.54
N GLU A 19 0.65 7.35 -11.30
CA GLU A 19 0.29 5.98 -11.63
C GLU A 19 1.00 5.55 -12.91
N GLN A 20 1.63 4.38 -12.88
CA GLN A 20 2.27 3.76 -14.04
C GLN A 20 2.08 2.25 -14.02
N ASP A 21 2.11 1.62 -15.18
CA ASP A 21 2.08 0.16 -15.28
C ASP A 21 3.30 -0.48 -14.58
N HIS A 22 3.03 -1.59 -13.91
CA HIS A 22 4.02 -2.51 -13.38
C HIS A 22 3.58 -3.95 -13.68
N PHE A 23 3.83 -4.38 -14.91
CA PHE A 23 3.49 -5.74 -15.38
C PHE A 23 1.98 -6.02 -15.40
N GLY A 24 1.19 -5.06 -15.90
CA GLY A 24 -0.27 -5.17 -15.95
C GLY A 24 -0.96 -4.81 -14.62
N MET A 25 -0.20 -4.30 -13.66
CA MET A 25 -0.70 -3.88 -12.35
C MET A 25 -0.41 -2.39 -12.14
N PRO A 26 -1.40 -1.56 -11.75
CA PRO A 26 -1.16 -0.18 -11.40
C PRO A 26 -0.13 -0.05 -10.26
N SER A 27 0.87 0.79 -10.47
CA SER A 27 1.89 1.12 -9.48
C SER A 27 1.92 2.62 -9.22
N PHE A 28 2.01 2.99 -7.95
CA PHE A 28 2.08 4.38 -7.51
C PHE A 28 3.52 4.72 -7.14
N ARG A 29 4.00 5.83 -7.72
CA ARG A 29 5.42 6.20 -7.70
C ARG A 29 5.59 7.66 -7.35
N VAL A 30 6.60 7.96 -6.55
CA VAL A 30 7.15 9.32 -6.37
C VAL A 30 8.63 9.27 -6.70
N ASN A 31 9.16 10.27 -7.41
CA ASN A 31 10.57 10.31 -7.81
C ASN A 31 11.07 9.02 -8.50
N LYS A 32 10.22 8.44 -9.37
CA LYS A 32 10.45 7.17 -10.09
C LYS A 32 10.54 5.92 -9.21
N ARG A 33 10.27 6.01 -7.90
CA ARG A 33 10.31 4.90 -6.94
C ARG A 33 8.90 4.43 -6.61
N ILE A 34 8.62 3.15 -6.79
CA ILE A 34 7.34 2.52 -6.41
C ILE A 34 7.26 2.44 -4.88
N PHE A 35 6.23 3.02 -4.28
CA PHE A 35 5.87 2.82 -2.87
C PHE A 35 4.66 1.90 -2.70
N SER A 36 3.79 1.81 -3.70
CA SER A 36 2.60 0.97 -3.63
C SER A 36 2.19 0.41 -5.00
N THR A 37 1.46 -0.71 -4.98
CA THR A 37 0.83 -1.34 -6.15
C THR A 37 -0.60 -1.75 -5.82
N LEU A 38 -1.51 -1.63 -6.78
CA LEU A 38 -2.94 -1.95 -6.62
C LEU A 38 -3.28 -3.26 -7.33
N TRP A 39 -3.67 -4.26 -6.55
CA TRP A 39 -4.00 -5.61 -7.01
C TRP A 39 -5.51 -5.69 -7.21
N VAL A 40 -5.97 -5.25 -8.38
CA VAL A 40 -7.39 -5.04 -8.69
C VAL A 40 -8.22 -6.33 -8.56
N LYS A 41 -7.68 -7.47 -9.02
CA LYS A 41 -8.39 -8.76 -9.00
C LYS A 41 -8.55 -9.31 -7.59
N GLU A 42 -7.54 -9.10 -6.75
CA GLU A 42 -7.48 -9.56 -5.37
C GLU A 42 -8.05 -8.54 -4.37
N HIS A 43 -8.55 -7.40 -4.86
CA HIS A 43 -9.12 -6.33 -4.05
C HIS A 43 -8.21 -5.89 -2.88
N ARG A 44 -6.91 -5.76 -3.15
CA ARG A 44 -5.89 -5.40 -2.17
C ARG A 44 -4.88 -4.39 -2.70
N MET A 45 -4.16 -3.75 -1.78
CA MET A 45 -2.95 -3.00 -2.10
C MET A 45 -1.73 -3.66 -1.48
N MET A 46 -0.57 -3.49 -2.13
CA MET A 46 0.72 -3.72 -1.48
C MET A 46 1.39 -2.38 -1.24
N VAL A 47 1.91 -2.16 -0.04
CA VAL A 47 2.66 -0.96 0.35
C VAL A 47 4.05 -1.32 0.88
N LYS A 48 5.03 -0.44 0.64
CA LYS A 48 6.40 -0.60 1.14
C LYS A 48 6.60 0.16 2.44
N LEU A 49 6.31 -0.48 3.55
CA LEU A 49 6.50 0.06 4.89
C LEU A 49 7.92 -0.20 5.41
N SER A 50 8.33 0.44 6.52
CA SER A 50 9.43 -0.09 7.31
C SER A 50 8.99 -1.40 8.02
N PRO A 51 9.90 -2.30 8.41
CA PRO A 51 9.53 -3.47 9.21
C PRO A 51 8.85 -3.10 10.54
N ILE A 52 9.19 -1.93 11.10
CA ILE A 52 8.59 -1.40 12.32
C ILE A 52 7.13 -1.01 12.05
N ASP A 53 6.87 -0.19 11.03
CA ASP A 53 5.50 0.22 10.69
C ASP A 53 4.66 -0.98 10.27
N GLN A 54 5.21 -1.91 9.49
CA GLN A 54 4.54 -3.17 9.15
C GLN A 54 4.11 -3.93 10.42
N SER A 55 4.98 -4.04 11.42
CA SER A 55 4.65 -4.70 12.69
C SER A 55 3.54 -3.96 13.45
N VAL A 56 3.54 -2.63 13.43
CA VAL A 56 2.48 -1.80 14.06
C VAL A 56 1.13 -2.05 13.39
N PHE A 57 1.05 -1.94 12.06
CA PHE A 57 -0.20 -2.19 11.32
C PHE A 57 -0.67 -3.64 11.44
N ASN A 58 0.24 -4.61 11.38
CA ASN A 58 -0.10 -6.02 11.54
C ASN A 58 -0.60 -6.35 12.96
N SER A 59 -0.07 -5.68 13.98
CA SER A 59 -0.55 -5.83 15.37
C SER A 59 -1.91 -5.18 15.59
N PHE A 60 -2.24 -4.13 14.81
CA PHE A 60 -3.56 -3.51 14.84
C PHE A 60 -4.64 -4.48 14.34
N ASP A 61 -4.46 -5.05 13.14
CA ASP A 61 -5.34 -6.11 12.64
C ASP A 61 -4.65 -6.94 11.54
N PRO A 62 -4.26 -8.20 11.83
CA PRO A 62 -3.60 -9.08 10.86
C PRO A 62 -4.54 -9.56 9.75
N ALA A 63 -5.86 -9.41 9.90
CA ALA A 63 -6.83 -9.73 8.85
C ALA A 63 -6.93 -8.61 7.80
N ILE A 64 -6.40 -7.41 8.10
CA ILE A 64 -6.34 -6.25 7.19
C ILE A 64 -4.92 -6.06 6.68
N PHE A 65 -3.93 -6.04 7.57
CA PHE A 65 -2.54 -5.72 7.28
C PHE A 65 -1.65 -6.93 7.55
N TYR A 66 -0.99 -7.47 6.53
CA TYR A 66 -0.11 -8.63 6.73
C TYR A 66 1.09 -8.61 5.78
N PRO A 67 2.24 -9.17 6.19
CA PRO A 67 3.41 -9.22 5.33
C PRO A 67 3.12 -10.06 4.08
N VAL A 68 3.66 -9.62 2.93
CA VAL A 68 3.68 -10.45 1.73
C VAL A 68 4.41 -11.76 2.05
N PRO A 69 3.88 -12.96 1.72
CA PRO A 69 4.42 -14.24 2.18
C PRO A 69 5.68 -14.68 1.39
N ASN A 70 6.70 -13.83 1.35
CA ASN A 70 8.00 -14.07 0.72
C ASN A 70 9.09 -13.12 1.29
N LYS A 71 10.27 -13.11 0.68
CA LYS A 71 11.41 -12.26 1.09
C LYS A 71 11.12 -10.75 1.06
N TRP A 72 10.10 -10.29 0.33
CA TRP A 72 9.68 -8.89 0.33
C TRP A 72 8.92 -8.54 1.60
N GLY A 73 8.11 -9.47 2.13
CA GLY A 73 7.42 -9.29 3.42
C GLY A 73 8.39 -9.00 4.55
N LEU A 74 9.49 -9.77 4.61
CA LEU A 74 10.59 -9.55 5.57
C LEU A 74 11.24 -8.16 5.47
N LYS A 75 11.04 -7.44 4.36
CA LYS A 75 11.57 -6.10 4.10
C LYS A 75 10.51 -5.00 4.22
N GLY A 76 9.33 -5.31 4.76
CA GLY A 76 8.23 -4.37 4.99
C GLY A 76 7.20 -4.29 3.85
N ALA A 77 7.27 -5.15 2.83
CA ALA A 77 6.19 -5.24 1.85
C ALA A 77 4.94 -5.83 2.52
N THR A 78 3.86 -5.06 2.53
CA THR A 78 2.67 -5.36 3.34
C THR A 78 1.44 -5.32 2.46
N PHE A 79 0.61 -6.35 2.51
CA PHE A 79 -0.71 -6.35 1.90
C PHE A 79 -1.73 -5.66 2.79
N ILE A 80 -2.69 -4.98 2.15
CA ILE A 80 -3.83 -4.30 2.76
C ILE A 80 -5.09 -4.80 2.08
N GLU A 81 -6.00 -5.44 2.82
CA GLU A 81 -7.33 -5.83 2.33
C GLU A 81 -8.25 -4.61 2.21
N LEU A 82 -8.63 -4.24 0.98
CA LEU A 82 -9.43 -3.03 0.73
C LEU A 82 -10.88 -3.20 1.23
N ASP A 83 -11.38 -4.43 1.16
CA ASP A 83 -12.68 -4.86 1.70
C ASP A 83 -12.73 -4.89 3.22
N LYS A 84 -11.73 -4.39 3.94
CA LYS A 84 -11.74 -4.35 5.41
C LYS A 84 -11.16 -3.07 5.95
N VAL A 85 -10.18 -2.50 5.25
CA VAL A 85 -9.51 -1.28 5.70
C VAL A 85 -10.46 -0.08 5.70
N ARG A 86 -10.32 0.79 6.70
CA ARG A 86 -10.94 2.12 6.71
C ARG A 86 -10.10 3.09 5.89
N SER A 87 -10.73 4.13 5.34
CA SER A 87 -10.02 5.09 4.47
C SER A 87 -8.91 5.87 5.17
N ASP A 88 -9.07 6.16 6.47
CA ASP A 88 -8.06 6.82 7.30
C ASP A 88 -6.81 5.93 7.46
N MET A 89 -7.01 4.67 7.84
CA MET A 89 -5.91 3.70 8.00
C MET A 89 -5.18 3.42 6.68
N LEU A 90 -5.92 3.37 5.56
CA LEU A 90 -5.31 3.25 4.23
C LEU A 90 -4.45 4.46 3.90
N ASN A 91 -4.95 5.67 4.18
CA ASN A 91 -4.21 6.91 3.98
C ASN A 91 -2.93 6.94 4.83
N ASP A 92 -3.00 6.52 6.09
CA ASP A 92 -1.83 6.49 6.99
C ASP A 92 -0.75 5.52 6.46
N ALA A 93 -1.14 4.31 6.05
CA ALA A 93 -0.21 3.33 5.50
C ALA A 93 0.42 3.79 4.17
N LEU A 94 -0.36 4.40 3.28
CA LEU A 94 0.15 4.95 2.02
C LEU A 94 1.07 6.15 2.24
N THR A 95 0.74 7.02 3.20
CA THR A 95 1.57 8.16 3.57
C THR A 95 2.94 7.68 4.04
N LEU A 96 3.00 6.76 5.00
CA LEU A 96 4.26 6.21 5.51
C LEU A 96 5.10 5.54 4.40
N ALA A 97 4.45 4.78 3.50
CA ALA A 97 5.13 4.17 2.37
C ALA A 97 5.70 5.22 1.38
N TRP A 98 4.95 6.29 1.11
CA TRP A 98 5.38 7.40 0.27
C TRP A 98 6.55 8.18 0.91
N GLU A 99 6.47 8.46 2.22
CA GLU A 99 7.54 9.16 2.95
C GLU A 99 8.87 8.41 2.93
N LYS A 100 8.82 7.08 2.90
CA LYS A 100 10.02 6.23 2.85
C LYS A 100 10.79 6.37 1.54
N VAL A 101 10.12 6.74 0.45
CA VAL A 101 10.74 6.75 -0.89
C VAL A 101 10.79 8.13 -1.55
N LYS A 102 10.11 9.13 -0.99
CA LYS A 102 10.11 10.53 -1.47
C LYS A 102 11.53 11.13 -1.45
#